data_AF-A0A6F9BP30-F1
#
_entry.id   AF-A0A6F9BP30-F1
#
_cell.length_a   1.000
_cell.length_b   1.000
_cell.length_c   1.000
_cell.angle_alpha   90.00
_cell.angle_beta   90.00
_cell.angle_gamma   90.00
#
_symmetry.space_group_name_H-M   'P 1'
#
loop_
_entity.id
_entity.type
_entity.pdbx_description
1 polymer ?
#
loop_
_entity_poly.entity_id
_entity_poly.type
_entity_poly.pdbx_seq_one_letter_code
_entity_poly.pdbx_strand_id
1 'polypeptide(L)'
;EALHTYPQMAADPLDSGAVRMRLSGEGYNRKTLNRDLKLSTESCRIYSLYHSLHHYKYHTFLHCKKETNTIEQAAEDPGQEEVVQQCMANQGWLDTLFNSFIELLTLSAKA
;
A
#
# COMPACT_ATOMS: atom_id res chain seq x y z
N GLU A 1 -9.78 -3.18 6.57
CA GLU A 1 -8.33 -3.46 6.73
C GLU A 1 -7.89 -4.53 5.74
N ALA A 2 -7.03 -4.18 4.77
CA ALA A 2 -6.53 -5.11 3.74
C ALA A 2 -5.00 -5.09 3.60
N LEU A 3 -4.30 -4.35 4.48
CA LEU A 3 -2.84 -4.23 4.46
C LEU A 3 -2.12 -5.51 4.93
N HIS A 4 -2.81 -6.41 5.65
CA HIS A 4 -2.23 -7.65 6.18
C HIS A 4 -2.26 -8.85 5.21
N THR A 5 -2.96 -8.74 4.08
CA THR A 5 -3.21 -9.85 3.15
C THR A 5 -2.08 -10.05 2.12
N TYR A 6 -1.09 -9.16 2.08
CA TYR A 6 -0.11 -9.04 1.01
C TYR A 6 1.35 -9.15 1.52
N PRO A 7 2.36 -9.26 0.63
CA PRO A 7 3.66 -9.79 0.95
C PRO A 7 4.29 -9.19 2.21
N GLN A 8 4.56 -10.05 3.17
CA GLN A 8 5.09 -9.67 4.46
C GLN A 8 6.62 -9.65 4.40
N MET A 9 7.20 -8.62 5.01
CA MET A 9 8.63 -8.57 5.26
C MET A 9 8.92 -8.95 6.70
N ALA A 10 9.83 -9.88 6.88
CA ALA A 10 10.45 -10.18 8.16
C ALA A 10 11.95 -9.84 8.09
N ALA A 11 12.43 -9.15 9.12
CA ALA A 11 13.82 -8.74 9.24
C ALA A 11 14.43 -9.41 10.48
N ASP A 12 15.35 -10.34 10.27
CA ASP A 12 16.09 -11.00 11.34
C ASP A 12 17.49 -10.35 11.47
N PRO A 13 17.86 -9.81 12.65
CA PRO A 13 19.18 -9.23 12.85
C PRO A 13 20.29 -10.30 12.77
N LEU A 14 21.44 -9.92 12.22
CA LEU A 14 22.67 -10.72 12.18
C LEU A 14 23.76 -10.00 13.00
N ASP A 15 24.68 -10.78 13.59
CA ASP A 15 25.74 -10.29 14.48
C ASP A 15 26.70 -9.24 13.84
N SER A 16 26.64 -9.06 12.53
CA SER A 16 27.52 -8.16 11.76
C SER A 16 26.90 -6.80 11.39
N GLY A 17 25.83 -6.35 12.05
CA GLY A 17 25.09 -5.13 11.69
C GLY A 17 24.30 -5.23 10.37
N ALA A 18 24.21 -6.45 9.84
CA ALA A 18 23.43 -6.80 8.66
C ALA A 18 22.09 -7.40 9.09
N VAL A 19 21.10 -7.31 8.23
CA VAL A 19 19.76 -7.85 8.43
C VAL A 19 19.48 -8.88 7.34
N ARG A 20 18.97 -10.04 7.74
CA ARG A 20 18.39 -11.00 6.81
C ARG A 20 16.93 -10.62 6.59
N MET A 21 16.61 -10.18 5.38
CA MET A 21 15.25 -9.83 4.98
C MET A 21 14.61 -11.01 4.26
N ARG A 22 13.48 -11.46 4.78
CA ARG A 22 12.64 -12.53 4.21
C ARG A 22 11.36 -11.90 3.66
N LEU A 23 11.05 -12.19 2.40
CA LEU A 23 9.82 -11.81 1.72
C LEU A 23 8.89 -13.02 1.68
N SER A 24 7.68 -12.90 2.25
CA SER A 24 6.65 -13.95 2.27
C SER A 24 5.28 -13.38 1.86
N GLY A 25 4.19 -14.17 1.87
CA GLY A 25 2.81 -13.73 1.57
C GLY A 25 2.38 -13.89 0.11
N GLU A 26 1.12 -13.56 -0.21
CA GLU A 26 0.57 -13.69 -1.57
C GLU A 26 1.07 -12.55 -2.47
N GLY A 27 1.93 -12.87 -3.44
CA GLY A 27 2.43 -11.89 -4.40
C GLY A 27 1.34 -11.39 -5.35
N TYR A 28 1.34 -10.09 -5.66
CA TYR A 28 0.50 -9.54 -6.72
C TYR A 28 0.89 -10.03 -8.14
N ASN A 29 2.08 -10.60 -8.29
CA ASN A 29 2.63 -11.17 -9.52
C ASN A 29 3.71 -12.22 -9.16
N ARG A 30 3.90 -13.24 -10.01
CA ARG A 30 4.97 -14.26 -9.94
C ARG A 30 6.40 -13.69 -9.88
N LYS A 31 6.59 -12.40 -10.17
CA LYS A 31 7.87 -11.67 -10.02
C LYS A 31 8.21 -11.30 -8.56
N THR A 32 7.25 -11.32 -7.64
CA THR A 32 7.46 -11.09 -6.20
C THR A 32 7.93 -12.39 -5.57
N LEU A 33 9.20 -12.72 -5.80
CA LEU A 33 9.81 -14.00 -5.46
C LEU A 33 10.18 -14.08 -3.97
N ASN A 34 9.97 -15.25 -3.36
CA ASN A 34 10.70 -15.76 -2.19
C ASN A 34 12.21 -15.62 -2.42
N ARG A 35 12.83 -14.55 -1.90
CA ARG A 35 14.28 -14.34 -1.94
C ARG A 35 14.74 -13.80 -0.59
N ASP A 36 15.68 -14.50 0.02
CA ASP A 36 16.41 -14.02 1.18
C ASP A 36 17.48 -13.04 0.71
N LEU A 37 17.40 -11.79 1.19
CA LEU A 37 18.39 -10.76 0.91
C LEU A 37 19.14 -10.42 2.19
N LYS A 38 20.48 -10.36 2.11
CA LYS A 38 21.32 -9.82 3.18
C LYS A 38 21.52 -8.33 2.90
N LEU A 39 20.96 -7.47 3.74
CA LEU A 39 21.00 -6.02 3.60
C LEU A 39 21.73 -5.39 4.79
N SER A 40 22.23 -4.16 4.64
CA SER A 40 22.55 -3.34 5.80
C SER A 40 21.25 -2.92 6.51
N THR A 41 21.35 -2.49 7.76
CA THR A 41 20.19 -1.98 8.52
C THR A 41 19.53 -0.78 7.81
N GLU A 42 20.31 0.14 7.27
CA GLU A 42 19.81 1.29 6.51
C GLU A 42 19.09 0.87 5.22
N SER A 43 19.69 -0.04 4.43
CA SER A 43 19.05 -0.58 3.23
C SER A 43 17.75 -1.30 3.57
N CYS A 44 17.72 -2.08 4.67
CA CYS A 44 16.50 -2.76 5.12
C CYS A 44 15.37 -1.78 5.42
N ARG A 45 15.66 -0.64 6.05
CA ARG A 45 14.67 0.42 6.31
C ARG A 45 14.14 1.04 5.02
N ILE A 46 15.02 1.39 4.08
CA ILE A 46 14.64 1.98 2.79
C ILE A 46 13.78 1.00 1.97
N TYR A 47 14.15 -0.28 1.94
CA TYR A 47 13.37 -1.32 1.26
C TYR A 47 11.99 -1.50 1.90
N SER A 48 11.92 -1.48 3.24
CA SER A 48 10.67 -1.58 3.99
C SER A 48 9.71 -0.43 3.66
N LEU A 49 10.23 0.80 3.60
CA LEU A 49 9.45 1.97 3.21
C LEU A 49 9.00 1.88 1.74
N TYR A 50 9.93 1.57 0.83
CA TYR A 50 9.62 1.46 -0.60
C TYR A 50 8.50 0.46 -0.87
N HIS A 51 8.57 -0.71 -0.23
CA HIS A 51 7.54 -1.73 -0.33
C HIS A 51 6.20 -1.23 0.19
N SER A 52 6.18 -0.62 1.37
CA SER A 52 4.96 -0.09 1.97
C SER A 52 4.31 1.00 1.10
N LEU A 53 5.12 1.87 0.48
CA LEU A 53 4.67 2.85 -0.52
C LEU A 53 4.09 2.18 -1.77
N HIS A 54 4.71 1.10 -2.24
CA HIS A 54 4.22 0.34 -3.38
C HIS A 54 2.83 -0.26 -3.08
N HIS A 55 2.64 -0.83 -1.89
CA HIS A 55 1.34 -1.31 -1.42
C HIS A 55 0.32 -0.19 -1.33
N TYR A 56 0.68 0.91 -0.68
CA TYR A 56 -0.18 2.06 -0.53
C TYR A 56 -0.71 2.54 -1.89
N LYS A 57 0.17 2.74 -2.89
CA LYS A 57 -0.24 3.14 -4.24
C LYS A 57 -1.28 2.19 -4.85
N TYR A 58 -1.07 0.88 -4.72
CA TYR A 58 -1.98 -0.12 -5.26
C TYR A 58 -3.34 -0.12 -4.53
N HIS A 59 -3.33 -0.01 -3.21
CA HIS A 59 -4.56 0.04 -2.41
C HIS A 59 -5.34 1.34 -2.62
N THR A 60 -4.66 2.48 -2.74
CA THR A 60 -5.28 3.75 -3.14
C THR A 60 -5.99 3.59 -4.49
N PHE A 61 -5.33 2.98 -5.48
CA PHE A 61 -5.97 2.69 -6.76
C PHE A 61 -7.24 1.83 -6.61
N LEU A 62 -7.19 0.74 -5.83
CA LEU A 62 -8.37 -0.11 -5.61
C LEU A 62 -9.50 0.62 -4.88
N HIS A 63 -9.17 1.47 -3.90
CA HIS A 63 -10.15 2.30 -3.19
C HIS A 63 -10.81 3.31 -4.15
N CYS A 64 -10.02 3.99 -4.98
CA CYS A 64 -10.57 4.90 -5.99
C CYS A 64 -11.44 4.15 -7.01
N LYS A 65 -10.97 3.01 -7.52
CA LYS A 65 -11.73 2.18 -8.46
C LYS A 65 -13.06 1.71 -7.87
N LYS A 66 -13.08 1.36 -6.59
CA LYS A 66 -14.32 0.96 -5.91
C LYS A 66 -15.31 2.12 -5.85
N GLU A 67 -14.85 3.30 -5.46
CA GLU A 67 -15.70 4.50 -5.36
C GLU A 67 -16.26 4.90 -6.73
N THR A 68 -15.41 4.96 -7.76
CA THR A 68 -15.85 5.26 -9.13
C THR A 68 -16.88 4.25 -9.63
N ASN A 69 -16.65 2.95 -9.41
CA ASN A 69 -17.59 1.91 -9.79
C ASN A 69 -18.94 2.06 -9.06
N THR A 70 -18.93 2.44 -7.78
CA THR A 70 -20.16 2.65 -7.00
C THR A 70 -20.99 3.79 -7.57
N ILE A 71 -20.35 4.90 -7.97
CA ILE A 71 -21.04 6.04 -8.61
C ILE A 71 -21.56 5.65 -10.00
N GLU A 72 -20.73 5.02 -10.83
CA GLU A 72 -21.09 4.55 -12.17
C GLU A 72 -22.27 3.56 -12.15
N GLN A 73 -22.42 2.75 -11.10
CA GLN A 73 -23.53 1.81 -10.94
C GLN A 73 -24.82 2.46 -10.43
N ALA A 74 -24.72 3.64 -9.80
CA ALA A 74 -25.85 4.34 -9.20
C ALA A 74 -26.53 5.34 -10.14
N ALA A 75 -25.89 5.68 -11.26
CA ALA A 75 -26.40 6.61 -12.26
C ALA A 75 -26.37 6.01 -13.68
N GLU A 76 -27.30 6.42 -14.53
CA GLU A 76 -27.32 6.01 -15.94
C GLU A 76 -26.36 6.88 -16.75
N ASP A 77 -25.22 6.30 -17.13
CA ASP A 77 -24.15 6.94 -17.93
C ASP A 77 -23.63 8.28 -17.36
N PRO A 78 -23.13 8.31 -16.10
CA PRO A 78 -22.55 9.54 -15.56
C PRO A 78 -21.29 9.90 -16.35
N GLY A 79 -21.15 11.20 -16.67
CA GLY A 79 -19.95 11.70 -17.33
C GLY A 79 -18.71 11.51 -16.45
N GLN A 80 -17.53 11.34 -17.05
CA GLN A 80 -16.27 11.16 -16.30
C GLN A 80 -15.99 12.30 -15.31
N GLU A 81 -16.26 13.55 -15.71
CA GLU A 81 -16.12 14.71 -14.81
C GLU A 81 -17.11 14.64 -13.64
N GLU A 82 -18.35 14.21 -13.88
CA GLU A 82 -19.36 14.05 -12.85
C GLU A 82 -18.97 12.99 -11.82
N VAL A 83 -18.46 11.85 -12.28
CA VAL A 83 -17.95 10.79 -11.39
C VAL A 83 -16.86 11.34 -10.48
N VAL A 84 -15.90 12.09 -11.03
CA VAL A 84 -14.83 12.70 -10.24
C VAL A 84 -15.38 13.72 -9.24
N GLN A 85 -16.32 14.57 -9.65
CA GLN A 85 -16.95 15.55 -8.75
C GLN A 85 -17.68 14.87 -7.59
N GLN A 86 -18.39 13.78 -7.85
CA GLN A 86 -19.08 13.02 -6.81
C GLN A 86 -18.10 12.34 -5.84
N CYS A 87 -17.00 11.75 -6.33
CA CYS A 87 -15.92 11.25 -5.47
C CYS A 87 -15.37 12.37 -4.56
N MET A 88 -15.08 13.55 -5.13
CA MET A 88 -14.53 14.68 -4.40
C MET A 88 -15.52 15.32 -3.41
N ALA A 89 -16.82 15.16 -3.64
CA ALA A 89 -17.86 15.58 -2.71
C ALA A 89 -17.99 14.63 -1.50
N ASN A 90 -17.52 13.38 -1.61
CA ASN A 90 -17.56 12.40 -0.52
C ASN A 90 -16.42 12.64 0.48
N GLN A 91 -16.63 13.55 1.42
CA GLN A 91 -15.65 13.90 2.45
C GLN A 91 -15.20 12.70 3.30
N GLY A 92 -16.11 11.81 3.69
CA GLY A 92 -15.75 10.64 4.50
C GLY A 92 -14.85 9.65 3.76
N TRP A 93 -15.05 9.49 2.44
CA TRP A 93 -14.15 8.71 1.60
C TRP A 93 -12.78 9.38 1.44
N LEU A 94 -12.74 10.70 1.21
CA LEU A 94 -11.49 11.46 1.15
C LEU A 94 -10.69 11.35 2.44
N ASP A 95 -11.34 11.51 3.59
CA ASP A 95 -10.71 11.35 4.91
C ASP A 95 -10.10 9.96 5.07
N THR A 96 -10.78 8.92 4.58
CA THR A 96 -10.25 7.55 4.59
C THR A 96 -8.96 7.42 3.77
N LEU A 97 -8.90 8.07 2.58
CA LEU A 97 -7.68 8.10 1.78
C LEU A 97 -6.54 8.82 2.51
N PHE A 98 -6.80 10.01 3.05
CA PHE A 98 -5.78 10.78 3.78
C PHE A 98 -5.29 10.05 5.03
N ASN A 99 -6.19 9.49 5.83
CA ASN A 99 -5.82 8.74 7.04
C ASN A 99 -4.91 7.54 6.70
N SER A 100 -5.22 6.80 5.64
CA SER A 100 -4.38 5.67 5.20
C SER A 100 -2.96 6.10 4.80
N PHE A 101 -2.79 7.31 4.27
CA PHE A 101 -1.48 7.89 3.97
C PHE A 101 -0.73 8.30 5.23
N ILE A 102 -1.41 8.95 6.17
CA ILE A 102 -0.80 9.38 7.44
C ILE A 102 -0.37 8.18 8.28
N GLU A 103 -1.16 7.11 8.30
CA GLU A 103 -0.81 5.84 8.94
C GLU A 103 0.48 5.26 8.36
N LEU A 104 0.60 5.21 7.02
CA LEU A 104 1.82 4.75 6.34
C LEU A 104 3.05 5.57 6.76
N LEU A 105 2.95 6.90 6.73
CA LEU A 105 4.05 7.78 7.11
C LEU A 105 4.44 7.59 8.58
N THR A 106 3.45 7.45 9.46
CA THR A 106 3.67 7.25 10.89
C THR A 106 4.36 5.91 11.18
N LEU A 107 3.98 4.85 10.47
CA LEU A 107 4.64 3.55 10.58
C LEU A 107 6.09 3.61 10.07
N SER A 108 6.34 4.35 9.00
CA SER A 108 7.70 4.52 8.46
C SER A 108 8.63 5.34 9.36
N ALA A 109 8.08 6.30 10.11
CA ALA A 109 8.86 7.12 11.06
C ALA A 109 9.26 6.34 12.32
N LYS A 110 8.62 5.20 12.59
CA LYS A 110 8.87 4.34 13.77
C LYS A 110 9.83 3.17 13.48
N ALA A 111 10.25 2.97 12.22
CA ALA A 111 11.07 1.84 11.75
C ALA A 111 12.58 2.17 11.65
#